data_AF-A0A4P9XIG7-F1
#
_entry.id   AF-A0A4P9XIG7-F1
#
_cell.length_a   1.000
_cell.length_b   1.000
_cell.length_c   1.000
_cell.angle_alpha   90.00
_cell.angle_beta   90.00
_cell.angle_gamma   90.00
#
_symmetry.space_group_name_H-M   'P 1'
#
loop_
_entity.id
_entity.type
_entity.pdbx_description
1 polymer ?
#
loop_
_entity_poly.entity_id
_entity_poly.type
_entity_poly.pdbx_seq_one_letter_code
_entity_poly.pdbx_strand_id
1 'polypeptide(L)'
;MCTNVQAYKRRDPEDADAEEHVENLFNTLCSVLLEPIGRQAFVEAEGIELMLILLKERRFARLRALKVISHAVSGHDATSTASCTRLVEARGLGPLFSAFMQKGNRKYKKEYKSFSETEDEEHTAAILAALFRSLPTSLAGVAGNQGAALSTRDRLLFKFMENDMEKLDRLLELRDSWWIKVAAVDADIDARRRRLLKRSHDRISHEDESDEDDEDDDTELHPDVIYLRRLEAGLFTVQMVDLVIAQLCTLDTSVQQHVSMILRRSGRSIEDVCVDVAEYASAIGDEETGGDAEVDLLARERSQQERARALKLARRLARLCKADGKRPSTSEVAS
;
A
#
# COMPACT_ATOMS: atom_id res chain seq x y z
N MET A 1 19.35 -2.06 -19.30
CA MET A 1 19.28 -1.86 -17.83
C MET A 1 19.24 -3.19 -17.06
N CYS A 2 18.30 -4.10 -17.32
CA CYS A 2 18.20 -5.38 -16.61
C CYS A 2 19.50 -6.21 -16.62
N THR A 3 20.24 -6.23 -17.73
CA THR A 3 21.55 -6.92 -17.84
C THR A 3 22.61 -6.36 -16.89
N ASN A 4 22.63 -5.03 -16.67
CA ASN A 4 23.59 -4.39 -15.75
C ASN A 4 23.26 -4.74 -14.30
N VAL A 5 21.96 -4.78 -13.97
CA VAL A 5 21.49 -5.18 -12.65
C VAL A 5 21.72 -6.67 -12.38
N GLN A 6 21.60 -7.51 -13.41
CA GLN A 6 21.83 -8.96 -13.31
C GLN A 6 23.25 -9.31 -12.84
N ALA A 7 24.24 -8.46 -13.13
CA ALA A 7 25.61 -8.66 -12.65
C ALA A 7 25.68 -8.73 -11.11
N TYR A 8 24.75 -8.08 -10.39
CA TYR A 8 24.66 -8.06 -8.93
C TYR A 8 23.82 -9.20 -8.33
N LYS A 9 23.49 -10.22 -9.14
CA LYS A 9 22.82 -11.43 -8.64
C LYS A 9 23.64 -12.18 -7.59
N ARG A 10 24.97 -12.19 -7.73
CA ARG A 10 25.88 -13.01 -6.90
C ARG A 10 26.99 -12.21 -6.24
N ARG A 11 27.04 -10.90 -6.44
CA ARG A 11 28.08 -10.01 -5.90
C ARG A 11 27.43 -8.77 -5.29
N ASP A 12 27.97 -8.33 -4.17
CA ASP A 12 27.69 -7.00 -3.64
C ASP A 12 28.59 -5.97 -4.35
N PRO A 13 28.22 -4.68 -4.36
CA PRO A 13 29.12 -3.62 -4.77
C PRO A 13 30.39 -3.61 -3.91
N GLU A 14 31.52 -3.23 -4.49
CA GLU A 14 32.83 -3.34 -3.83
C GLU A 14 33.11 -2.16 -2.88
N ASP A 15 32.61 -0.99 -3.22
CA ASP A 15 32.79 0.26 -2.50
C ASP A 15 31.54 1.16 -2.59
N ALA A 16 31.60 2.32 -1.91
CA ALA A 16 30.48 3.26 -1.86
C ALA A 16 30.13 3.84 -3.25
N ASP A 17 31.13 4.06 -4.12
CA ASP A 17 30.91 4.58 -5.47
C ASP A 17 30.17 3.53 -6.33
N ALA A 18 30.52 2.26 -6.20
CA ALA A 18 29.82 1.16 -6.83
C ALA A 18 28.41 0.99 -6.25
N GLU A 19 28.21 1.14 -4.94
CA GLU A 19 26.87 1.16 -4.32
C GLU A 19 26.00 2.26 -4.93
N GLU A 20 26.49 3.50 -4.99
CA GLU A 20 25.78 4.63 -5.61
C GLU A 20 25.46 4.36 -7.08
N HIS A 21 26.42 3.84 -7.85
CA HIS A 21 26.20 3.49 -9.24
C HIS A 21 25.08 2.44 -9.38
N VAL A 22 25.07 1.40 -8.55
CA VAL A 22 24.01 0.39 -8.54
C VAL A 22 22.67 1.03 -8.21
N GLU A 23 22.61 1.89 -7.19
CA GLU A 23 21.38 2.59 -6.82
C GLU A 23 20.83 3.45 -7.96
N ASN A 24 21.71 4.17 -8.66
CA ASN A 24 21.33 4.97 -9.82
C ASN A 24 20.78 4.11 -10.96
N LEU A 25 21.31 2.90 -11.19
CA LEU A 25 20.75 1.96 -12.16
C LEU A 25 19.34 1.51 -11.78
N PHE A 26 19.11 1.20 -10.50
CA PHE A 26 17.79 0.82 -9.99
C PHE A 26 16.80 1.99 -10.03
N ASN A 27 17.21 3.20 -9.66
CA ASN A 27 16.37 4.40 -9.74
C ASN A 27 15.99 4.71 -11.19
N THR A 28 16.95 4.61 -12.12
CA THR A 28 16.66 4.75 -13.56
C THR A 28 15.64 3.70 -14.03
N LEU A 29 15.77 2.46 -13.56
CA LEU A 29 14.78 1.42 -13.85
C LEU A 29 13.40 1.75 -13.27
N CYS A 30 13.32 2.27 -12.04
CA CYS A 30 12.06 2.75 -11.46
C CYS A 30 11.41 3.86 -12.30
N SER A 31 12.20 4.81 -12.81
CA SER A 31 11.70 5.87 -13.70
C SER A 31 11.15 5.29 -15.01
N VAL A 32 11.83 4.31 -15.61
CA VAL A 32 11.33 3.62 -16.81
C VAL A 32 9.99 2.92 -16.54
N LEU A 33 9.78 2.38 -15.34
CA LEU A 33 8.53 1.70 -14.95
C LEU A 33 7.35 2.63 -14.67
N LEU A 34 7.56 3.95 -14.63
CA LEU A 34 6.45 4.91 -14.60
C LEU A 34 5.69 4.90 -15.93
N GLU A 35 6.41 4.66 -17.03
CA GLU A 35 5.82 4.60 -18.37
C GLU A 35 5.26 3.21 -18.70
N PRO A 36 4.03 3.11 -19.25
CA PRO A 36 3.42 1.84 -19.64
C PRO A 36 4.30 1.01 -20.60
N ILE A 37 4.96 1.67 -21.55
CA ILE A 37 5.86 1.04 -22.52
C ILE A 37 7.08 0.44 -21.80
N GLY A 38 7.64 1.17 -20.83
CA GLY A 38 8.76 0.70 -20.03
C GLY A 38 8.39 -0.51 -19.17
N ARG A 39 7.20 -0.51 -18.56
CA ARG A 39 6.66 -1.69 -17.86
C ARG A 39 6.50 -2.88 -18.79
N GLN A 40 6.01 -2.67 -20.01
CA GLN A 40 5.79 -3.75 -20.96
C GLN A 40 7.12 -4.41 -21.34
N ALA A 41 8.11 -3.60 -21.73
CA ALA A 41 9.45 -4.08 -22.04
C ALA A 41 10.10 -4.80 -20.84
N PHE A 42 9.85 -4.34 -19.61
CA PHE A 42 10.34 -4.99 -18.40
C PHE A 42 9.74 -6.38 -18.19
N VAL A 43 8.44 -6.55 -18.42
CA VAL A 43 7.76 -7.86 -18.34
C VAL A 43 8.26 -8.81 -19.43
N GLU A 44 8.40 -8.31 -20.66
CA GLU A 44 8.93 -9.08 -21.81
C GLU A 44 10.37 -9.54 -21.57
N ALA A 45 11.17 -8.73 -20.87
CA ALA A 45 12.56 -9.04 -20.54
C ALA A 45 12.75 -9.89 -19.26
N GLU A 46 11.70 -10.56 -18.76
CA GLU A 46 11.73 -11.36 -17.53
C GLU A 46 12.23 -10.57 -16.30
N GLY A 47 11.92 -9.27 -16.27
CA GLY A 47 12.39 -8.37 -15.22
C GLY A 47 11.85 -8.75 -13.83
N ILE A 48 10.61 -9.24 -13.75
CA ILE A 48 9.98 -9.71 -12.50
C ILE A 48 10.76 -10.90 -11.94
N GLU A 49 11.07 -11.89 -12.78
CA GLU A 49 11.83 -13.08 -12.43
C GLU A 49 13.23 -12.71 -11.93
N LEU A 50 13.90 -11.77 -12.61
CA LEU A 50 15.18 -11.25 -12.16
C LEU A 50 15.08 -10.60 -10.77
N MET A 51 14.10 -9.72 -10.54
CA MET A 51 13.94 -9.07 -9.23
C MET A 51 13.61 -10.09 -8.13
N LEU A 52 12.84 -11.13 -8.43
CA LEU A 52 12.55 -12.21 -7.49
C LEU A 52 13.79 -13.05 -7.16
N ILE A 53 14.70 -13.22 -8.10
CA ILE A 53 16.01 -13.83 -7.83
C ILE A 53 16.80 -12.95 -6.87
N LEU A 54 16.92 -11.64 -7.14
CA LEU A 54 17.65 -10.71 -6.28
C LEU A 54 17.07 -10.65 -4.86
N LEU A 55 15.73 -10.70 -4.74
CA LEU A 55 15.03 -10.74 -3.46
C LEU A 55 15.33 -12.02 -2.65
N LYS A 56 15.61 -13.16 -3.33
CA LYS A 56 15.95 -14.45 -2.71
C LYS A 56 17.42 -14.57 -2.30
N GLU A 57 18.34 -13.95 -3.05
CA GLU A 57 19.79 -14.04 -2.79
C GLU A 57 20.21 -13.25 -1.55
N ARG A 58 19.34 -12.36 -1.04
CA ARG A 58 19.50 -11.66 0.25
C ARG A 58 20.79 -10.81 0.37
N ARG A 59 21.14 -10.13 -0.72
CA ARG A 59 22.31 -9.26 -0.91
C ARG A 59 21.94 -7.78 -0.97
N PHE A 60 22.88 -6.87 -1.20
CA PHE A 60 22.62 -5.42 -1.39
C PHE A 60 21.50 -5.15 -2.41
N ALA A 61 21.55 -5.83 -3.56
CA ALA A 61 20.57 -5.69 -4.63
C ALA A 61 19.13 -6.05 -4.21
N ARG A 62 18.94 -6.82 -3.13
CA ARG A 62 17.61 -7.15 -2.58
C ARG A 62 16.86 -5.90 -2.15
N LEU A 63 17.56 -4.91 -1.59
CA LEU A 63 16.97 -3.66 -1.09
C LEU A 63 16.23 -2.94 -2.23
N ARG A 64 16.92 -2.81 -3.36
CA ARG A 64 16.41 -2.10 -4.52
C ARG A 64 15.48 -2.94 -5.39
N ALA A 65 15.62 -4.27 -5.38
CA ALA A 65 14.71 -5.17 -6.09
C ALA A 65 13.27 -5.06 -5.57
N LEU A 66 13.07 -4.89 -4.26
CA LEU A 66 11.73 -4.72 -3.69
C LEU A 66 11.06 -3.43 -4.20
N LYS A 67 11.80 -2.32 -4.21
CA LYS A 67 11.37 -1.04 -4.79
C LYS A 67 10.99 -1.19 -6.26
N VAL A 68 11.82 -1.84 -7.08
CA VAL A 68 11.50 -2.07 -8.51
C VAL A 68 10.23 -2.88 -8.69
N ILE A 69 10.04 -3.94 -7.89
CA ILE A 69 8.79 -4.72 -7.94
C ILE A 69 7.60 -3.82 -7.62
N SER A 70 7.69 -2.98 -6.58
CA SER A 70 6.64 -2.03 -6.21
C SER A 70 6.25 -1.11 -7.38
N HIS A 71 7.23 -0.57 -8.11
CA HIS A 71 6.97 0.25 -9.30
C HIS A 71 6.39 -0.55 -10.47
N ALA A 72 6.82 -1.80 -10.67
CA ALA A 72 6.31 -2.64 -11.75
C ALA A 72 4.82 -2.99 -11.58
N VAL A 73 4.35 -3.12 -10.33
CA VAL A 73 2.96 -3.49 -10.00
C VAL A 73 2.05 -2.30 -9.67
N SER A 74 2.58 -1.08 -9.55
CA SER A 74 1.80 0.09 -9.12
C SER A 74 0.78 0.57 -10.17
N GLY A 75 0.97 0.23 -11.45
CA GLY A 75 0.10 0.67 -12.53
C GLY A 75 -1.34 0.17 -12.45
N HIS A 76 -2.22 0.83 -13.19
CA HIS A 76 -3.66 0.52 -13.31
C HIS A 76 -4.03 -0.10 -14.67
N ASP A 77 -3.03 -0.50 -15.46
CA ASP A 77 -3.18 -1.04 -16.81
C ASP A 77 -3.06 -2.58 -16.86
N ALA A 78 -3.24 -3.14 -18.07
CA ALA A 78 -3.10 -4.56 -18.32
C ALA A 78 -1.66 -5.06 -18.06
N THR A 79 -0.66 -4.22 -18.29
CA THR A 79 0.75 -4.56 -18.09
C THR A 79 1.10 -4.73 -16.60
N SER A 80 0.56 -3.86 -15.74
CA SER A 80 0.65 -4.02 -14.28
C SER A 80 -0.06 -5.30 -13.82
N THR A 81 -1.22 -5.61 -14.41
CA THR A 81 -1.93 -6.87 -14.13
C THR A 81 -1.09 -8.10 -14.52
N ALA A 82 -0.39 -8.04 -15.66
CA ALA A 82 0.54 -9.07 -16.08
C ALA A 82 1.74 -9.19 -15.11
N SER A 83 2.29 -8.06 -14.64
CA SER A 83 3.37 -8.02 -13.64
C SER A 83 2.94 -8.69 -12.32
N CYS A 84 1.74 -8.37 -11.82
CA CYS A 84 1.15 -9.01 -10.64
C CYS A 84 0.98 -10.52 -10.82
N THR A 85 0.48 -10.94 -11.98
CA THR A 85 0.25 -12.35 -12.30
C THR A 85 1.58 -13.11 -12.36
N ARG A 86 2.57 -12.58 -13.09
CA ARG A 86 3.92 -13.13 -13.19
C ARG A 86 4.60 -13.26 -11.83
N LEU A 87 4.44 -12.28 -10.94
CA LEU A 87 5.00 -12.33 -9.58
C LEU A 87 4.49 -13.56 -8.81
N VAL A 88 3.20 -13.86 -8.89
CA VAL A 88 2.61 -15.02 -8.21
C VAL A 88 3.00 -16.35 -8.88
N GLU A 89 3.02 -16.38 -10.20
CA GLU A 89 3.39 -17.56 -11.00
C GLU A 89 4.86 -17.95 -10.80
N ALA A 90 5.77 -16.97 -10.78
CA ALA A 90 7.20 -17.15 -10.51
C ALA A 90 7.54 -17.42 -9.03
N ARG A 91 6.53 -17.81 -8.22
CA ARG A 91 6.65 -18.13 -6.79
C ARG A 91 7.18 -16.96 -5.96
N GLY A 92 6.81 -15.73 -6.31
CA GLY A 92 7.23 -14.50 -5.63
C GLY A 92 6.58 -14.26 -4.26
N LEU A 93 5.46 -14.93 -3.96
CA LEU A 93 4.79 -14.79 -2.66
C LEU A 93 5.69 -15.18 -1.48
N GLY A 94 6.49 -16.25 -1.59
CA GLY A 94 7.38 -16.67 -0.50
C GLY A 94 8.39 -15.58 -0.09
N PRO A 95 9.19 -15.06 -1.03
CA PRO A 95 10.08 -13.93 -0.79
C PRO A 95 9.37 -12.65 -0.31
N LEU A 96 8.22 -12.31 -0.91
CA LEU A 96 7.43 -11.14 -0.52
C LEU A 96 6.96 -11.25 0.95
N PHE A 97 6.37 -12.37 1.34
CA PHE A 97 5.96 -12.59 2.73
C PHE A 97 7.14 -12.73 3.70
N SER A 98 8.31 -13.16 3.22
CA SER A 98 9.54 -13.11 4.02
C SER A 98 9.96 -11.66 4.32
N ALA A 99 9.82 -10.75 3.37
CA ALA A 99 10.07 -9.32 3.56
C ALA A 99 9.01 -8.66 4.45
N PHE A 100 7.73 -8.94 4.20
CA PHE A 100 6.60 -8.45 5.00
C PHE A 100 6.66 -8.88 6.47
N MET A 101 7.07 -10.13 6.74
CA MET A 101 7.31 -10.64 8.10
C MET A 101 8.69 -10.24 8.64
N GLN A 102 9.42 -9.32 7.98
CA GLN A 102 10.71 -8.77 8.40
C GLN A 102 11.81 -9.83 8.67
N LYS A 103 11.72 -10.99 8.00
CA LYS A 103 12.64 -12.10 8.23
C LYS A 103 14.03 -11.76 7.71
N GLY A 104 14.95 -11.51 8.64
CA GLY A 104 16.34 -11.20 8.35
C GLY A 104 16.71 -9.71 8.44
N ASN A 105 15.76 -8.82 8.75
CA ASN A 105 15.99 -7.37 8.84
C ASN A 105 17.12 -7.00 9.81
N ARG A 106 17.22 -7.72 10.94
CA ARG A 106 18.33 -7.55 11.90
C ARG A 106 19.72 -7.76 11.30
N LYS A 107 19.84 -8.63 10.29
CA LYS A 107 21.10 -8.86 9.57
C LYS A 107 21.36 -7.71 8.60
N TYR A 108 20.36 -7.35 7.79
CA TYR A 108 20.48 -6.25 6.83
C TYR A 108 20.85 -4.93 7.49
N LYS A 109 20.20 -4.58 8.61
CA LYS A 109 20.50 -3.35 9.36
C LYS A 109 21.96 -3.27 9.86
N LYS A 110 22.61 -4.42 10.06
CA LYS A 110 24.03 -4.48 10.46
C LYS A 110 24.97 -4.46 9.27
N GLU A 111 24.57 -5.08 8.18
CA GLU A 111 25.42 -5.32 6.99
C GLU A 111 25.36 -4.16 5.99
N TYR A 112 24.21 -3.49 5.87
CA TYR A 112 23.99 -2.43 4.89
C TYR A 112 23.43 -1.18 5.57
N LYS A 113 24.19 -0.08 5.52
CA LYS A 113 23.81 1.20 6.14
C LYS A 113 22.59 1.84 5.46
N SER A 114 22.40 1.59 4.17
CA SER A 114 21.25 2.06 3.39
C SER A 114 19.97 1.26 3.62
N PHE A 115 20.00 0.21 4.46
CA PHE A 115 18.79 -0.56 4.76
C PHE A 115 17.81 0.26 5.60
N SER A 116 16.61 0.44 5.05
CA SER A 116 15.48 1.04 5.76
C SER A 116 14.36 0.02 5.96
N GLU A 117 13.99 -0.20 7.22
CA GLU A 117 12.85 -1.06 7.58
C GLU A 117 11.51 -0.44 7.18
N THR A 118 11.43 0.90 7.21
CA THR A 118 10.21 1.63 6.82
C THR A 118 9.96 1.55 5.31
N GLU A 119 11.01 1.69 4.49
CA GLU A 119 10.90 1.52 3.03
C GLU A 119 10.43 0.09 2.68
N ASP A 120 10.94 -0.91 3.40
CA ASP A 120 10.52 -2.31 3.22
C ASP A 120 9.03 -2.51 3.53
N GLU A 121 8.55 -1.90 4.61
CA GLU A 121 7.13 -1.92 5.00
C GLU A 121 6.25 -1.22 3.96
N GLU A 122 6.63 -0.01 3.54
CA GLU A 122 5.95 0.78 2.50
C GLU A 122 5.82 0.00 1.19
N HIS A 123 6.93 -0.53 0.69
CA HIS A 123 6.94 -1.29 -0.56
C HIS A 123 6.17 -2.62 -0.43
N THR A 124 6.30 -3.33 0.68
CA THR A 124 5.54 -4.59 0.86
C THR A 124 4.04 -4.35 0.96
N ALA A 125 3.60 -3.31 1.68
CA ALA A 125 2.20 -2.92 1.75
C ALA A 125 1.66 -2.52 0.37
N ALA A 126 2.39 -1.69 -0.37
CA ALA A 126 2.02 -1.27 -1.72
C ALA A 126 1.91 -2.45 -2.70
N ILE A 127 2.87 -3.39 -2.67
CA ILE A 127 2.82 -4.60 -3.51
C ILE A 127 1.60 -5.45 -3.15
N LEU A 128 1.33 -5.68 -1.87
CA LEU A 128 0.17 -6.47 -1.45
C LEU A 128 -1.16 -5.84 -1.89
N ALA A 129 -1.30 -4.52 -1.74
CA ALA A 129 -2.46 -3.78 -2.21
C ALA A 129 -2.62 -3.91 -3.73
N ALA A 130 -1.53 -3.75 -4.49
CA ALA A 130 -1.53 -3.91 -5.95
C ALA A 130 -1.91 -5.34 -6.40
N LEU A 131 -1.45 -6.37 -5.69
CA LEU A 131 -1.82 -7.75 -5.99
C LEU A 131 -3.33 -7.98 -5.77
N PHE A 132 -3.89 -7.53 -4.64
CA PHE A 132 -5.34 -7.66 -4.40
C PHE A 132 -6.18 -6.76 -5.30
N ARG A 133 -5.62 -5.68 -5.84
CA ARG A 133 -6.30 -4.82 -6.82
C ARG A 133 -6.34 -5.47 -8.20
N SER A 134 -5.22 -6.00 -8.67
CA SER A 134 -5.05 -6.42 -10.07
C SER A 134 -5.32 -7.90 -10.33
N LEU A 135 -5.12 -8.79 -9.35
CA LEU A 135 -5.31 -10.23 -9.59
C LEU A 135 -6.79 -10.56 -9.80
N PRO A 136 -7.14 -11.27 -10.89
CA PRO A 136 -8.52 -11.53 -11.25
C PRO A 136 -9.22 -12.37 -10.17
N THR A 137 -10.49 -12.06 -9.92
CA THR A 137 -11.34 -12.92 -9.08
C THR A 137 -11.68 -14.21 -9.84
N SER A 138 -11.69 -15.34 -9.14
CA SER A 138 -11.92 -16.69 -9.69
C SER A 138 -13.07 -16.78 -10.74
N LEU A 139 -14.13 -15.98 -10.61
CA LEU A 139 -15.26 -15.94 -11.56
C LEU A 139 -14.96 -15.35 -12.95
N ALA A 140 -13.87 -14.59 -13.13
CA ALA A 140 -13.54 -13.92 -14.38
C ALA A 140 -12.63 -14.75 -15.31
N GLY A 141 -12.14 -15.91 -14.86
CA GLY A 141 -11.20 -16.76 -15.59
C GLY A 141 -11.75 -18.13 -16.03
N VAL A 142 -13.01 -18.46 -15.72
CA VAL A 142 -13.62 -19.77 -16.04
C VAL A 142 -14.35 -19.73 -17.38
N ALA A 143 -13.67 -19.23 -18.41
CA ALA A 143 -14.09 -19.41 -19.80
C ALA A 143 -13.10 -20.37 -20.48
N GLY A 144 -13.22 -21.66 -20.14
CA GLY A 144 -12.59 -22.74 -20.91
C GLY A 144 -11.50 -23.53 -20.17
N ASN A 145 -11.89 -24.74 -19.78
CA ASN A 145 -11.06 -25.94 -19.70
C ASN A 145 -10.03 -26.15 -18.57
N GLN A 146 -10.27 -27.27 -17.86
CA GLN A 146 -9.32 -28.26 -17.32
C GLN A 146 -8.66 -27.97 -15.96
N GLY A 147 -9.20 -28.63 -14.92
CA GLY A 147 -8.62 -28.74 -13.57
C GLY A 147 -8.78 -27.47 -12.74
N ALA A 148 -9.37 -27.56 -11.55
CA ALA A 148 -9.51 -26.42 -10.64
C ALA A 148 -8.13 -26.00 -10.07
N ALA A 149 -7.28 -25.40 -10.91
CA ALA A 149 -6.07 -24.74 -10.46
C ALA A 149 -6.48 -23.54 -9.60
N LEU A 150 -5.93 -23.47 -8.38
CA LEU A 150 -6.16 -22.33 -7.48
C LEU A 150 -5.81 -21.03 -8.19
N SER A 151 -6.73 -20.07 -8.18
CA SER A 151 -6.46 -18.77 -8.80
C SER A 151 -5.28 -18.10 -8.12
N THR A 152 -4.57 -17.23 -8.85
CA THR A 152 -3.46 -16.44 -8.29
C THR A 152 -3.90 -15.62 -7.07
N ARG A 153 -5.15 -15.16 -7.06
CA ARG A 153 -5.78 -14.46 -5.95
C ARG A 153 -6.04 -15.37 -4.74
N ASP A 154 -6.51 -16.60 -4.95
CA ASP A 154 -6.73 -17.57 -3.87
C ASP A 154 -5.41 -17.96 -3.20
N ARG A 155 -4.34 -18.13 -4.00
CA ARG A 155 -2.99 -18.39 -3.47
C ARG A 155 -2.49 -17.26 -2.57
N LEU A 156 -2.82 -16.01 -2.89
CA LEU A 156 -2.51 -14.85 -2.05
C LEU A 156 -3.35 -14.83 -0.77
N LEU A 157 -4.66 -15.10 -0.87
CA LEU A 157 -5.55 -15.20 0.30
C LEU A 157 -5.06 -16.28 1.28
N PHE A 158 -4.74 -17.48 0.79
CA PHE A 158 -4.29 -18.57 1.64
C PHE A 158 -2.98 -18.26 2.36
N LYS A 159 -2.11 -17.42 1.80
CA LYS A 159 -0.93 -16.96 2.55
C LYS A 159 -1.35 -16.31 3.86
N PHE A 160 -2.36 -15.44 3.87
CA PHE A 160 -2.87 -14.80 5.09
C PHE A 160 -3.57 -15.76 6.07
N MET A 161 -4.01 -16.92 5.61
CA MET A 161 -4.67 -17.93 6.44
C MET A 161 -3.69 -18.97 7.03
N GLU A 162 -2.43 -18.99 6.57
CA GLU A 162 -1.39 -19.88 7.10
C GLU A 162 -1.05 -19.55 8.57
N ASN A 163 -0.67 -20.58 9.34
CA ASN A 163 -0.12 -20.45 10.70
C ASN A 163 -0.97 -19.57 11.61
N ASP A 164 -2.24 -19.95 11.82
CA ASP A 164 -3.17 -19.22 12.68
C ASP A 164 -3.31 -17.73 12.33
N MET A 165 -3.23 -17.42 11.03
CA MET A 165 -3.33 -16.07 10.50
C MET A 165 -2.20 -15.11 10.96
N GLU A 166 -0.99 -15.61 11.22
CA GLU A 166 0.17 -14.81 11.69
C GLU A 166 0.44 -13.56 10.82
N LYS A 167 0.19 -13.65 9.50
CA LYS A 167 0.42 -12.53 8.56
C LYS A 167 -0.69 -11.51 8.62
N LEU A 168 -1.90 -11.92 8.99
CA LEU A 168 -3.02 -11.02 9.26
C LEU A 168 -2.75 -10.24 10.55
N ASP A 169 -2.25 -10.92 11.59
CA ASP A 169 -1.82 -10.26 12.83
C ASP A 169 -0.74 -9.21 12.55
N ARG A 170 0.27 -9.59 11.76
CA ARG A 170 1.32 -8.66 11.33
C ARG A 170 0.78 -7.49 10.52
N LEU A 171 -0.23 -7.70 9.68
CA LEU A 171 -0.86 -6.65 8.89
C LEU A 171 -1.57 -5.62 9.79
N LEU A 172 -2.25 -6.10 10.84
CA LEU A 172 -2.95 -5.24 11.80
C LEU A 172 -1.98 -4.51 12.74
N GLU A 173 -0.89 -5.17 13.16
CA GLU A 173 0.20 -4.51 13.88
C GLU A 173 0.82 -3.40 13.04
N LEU A 174 1.09 -3.67 11.76
CA LEU A 174 1.60 -2.69 10.82
C LEU A 174 0.63 -1.50 10.71
N ARG A 175 -0.67 -1.76 10.51
CA ARG A 175 -1.70 -0.71 10.48
C ARG A 175 -1.64 0.17 11.71
N ASP A 176 -1.68 -0.42 12.90
CA ASP A 176 -1.71 0.33 14.16
C ASP A 176 -0.43 1.17 14.34
N SER A 177 0.74 0.61 14.01
CA SER A 177 2.03 1.31 14.12
C SER A 177 2.14 2.55 13.24
N TRP A 178 1.63 2.49 12.01
CA TRP A 178 1.64 3.62 11.08
C TRP A 178 0.52 4.61 11.38
N TRP A 179 -0.66 4.12 11.76
CA TRP A 179 -1.76 5.00 12.11
C TRP A 179 -1.46 5.88 13.31
N ILE A 180 -0.74 5.37 14.33
CA ILE A 180 -0.33 6.18 15.49
C ILE A 180 0.45 7.43 15.06
N LYS A 181 1.30 7.31 14.02
CA LYS A 181 2.06 8.45 13.49
C LYS A 181 1.15 9.47 12.80
N VAL A 182 0.24 8.99 11.94
CA VAL A 182 -0.72 9.85 11.22
C VAL A 182 -1.67 10.55 12.21
N ALA A 183 -2.20 9.83 13.19
CA ALA A 183 -3.09 10.39 14.20
C ALA A 183 -2.41 11.43 15.10
N ALA A 184 -1.10 11.32 15.33
CA ALA A 184 -0.34 12.36 16.03
C ALA A 184 -0.28 13.66 15.22
N VAL A 185 -0.13 13.56 13.89
CA VAL A 185 -0.19 14.72 12.97
C VAL A 185 -1.59 15.29 12.93
N ASP A 186 -2.62 14.45 12.82
CA ASP A 186 -4.02 14.90 12.83
C ASP A 186 -4.37 15.66 14.13
N ALA A 187 -3.89 15.16 15.29
CA ALA A 187 -4.09 15.82 16.58
C ALA A 187 -3.38 17.18 16.68
N ASP A 188 -2.20 17.33 16.09
CA ASP A 188 -1.47 18.59 15.99
C ASP A 188 -2.22 19.61 15.12
N ILE A 189 -2.69 19.18 13.95
CA ILE A 189 -3.52 20.00 13.04
C ILE A 189 -4.79 20.47 13.75
N ASP A 190 -5.48 19.57 14.45
CA ASP A 190 -6.69 19.92 15.20
C ASP A 190 -6.41 20.85 16.39
N ALA A 191 -5.22 20.77 16.99
CA ALA A 191 -4.79 21.71 18.02
C ALA A 191 -4.54 23.11 17.43
N ARG A 192 -3.86 23.21 16.27
CA ARG A 192 -3.68 24.47 15.54
C ARG A 192 -4.99 25.11 15.12
N ARG A 193 -5.88 24.34 14.48
CA ARG A 193 -7.22 24.81 14.09
C ARG A 193 -7.99 25.39 15.28
N ARG A 194 -7.93 24.76 16.46
CA ARG A 194 -8.58 25.26 17.67
C ARG A 194 -7.94 26.55 18.20
N ARG A 195 -6.62 26.71 18.09
CA ARG A 195 -5.93 27.95 18.50
C ARG A 195 -6.35 29.12 17.62
N LEU A 196 -6.39 28.93 16.30
CA LEU A 196 -6.85 29.94 15.35
C LEU A 196 -8.31 30.33 15.58
N LEU A 197 -9.21 29.35 15.77
CA LEU A 197 -10.61 29.63 16.07
C LEU A 197 -10.77 30.46 17.36
N LYS A 198 -9.94 30.18 18.37
CA LYS A 198 -9.94 30.95 19.62
C LYS A 198 -9.43 32.38 19.42
N ARG A 199 -8.31 32.58 18.71
CA ARG A 199 -7.79 33.92 18.38
C ARG A 199 -8.79 34.72 17.55
N SER A 200 -9.41 34.10 16.55
CA SER A 200 -10.45 34.71 15.72
C SER A 200 -11.65 35.18 16.55
N HIS A 201 -12.10 34.35 17.52
CA HIS A 201 -13.16 34.73 18.45
C HIS A 201 -12.76 35.88 19.38
N ASP A 202 -11.54 35.86 19.90
CA ASP A 202 -11.02 36.90 20.79
C ASP A 202 -10.84 38.25 20.04
N ARG A 203 -10.48 38.24 18.74
CA ARG A 203 -10.40 39.46 17.89
C ARG A 203 -11.73 40.12 17.58
N ILE A 204 -12.84 39.37 17.52
CA ILE A 204 -14.18 39.97 17.38
C ILE A 204 -14.52 40.86 18.59
N SER A 205 -13.84 40.67 19.73
CA SER A 205 -14.03 41.48 20.94
C SER A 205 -13.08 42.69 21.08
N HIS A 206 -12.00 42.76 20.28
CA HIS A 206 -11.02 43.84 20.33
C HIS A 206 -10.52 44.18 18.91
N GLU A 207 -10.89 45.37 18.42
CA GLU A 207 -10.33 45.96 17.19
C GLU A 207 -8.86 46.30 17.43
N ASP A 208 -7.91 45.43 17.07
CA ASP A 208 -6.60 45.81 16.49
C ASP A 208 -5.66 44.61 16.29
N GLU A 209 -4.80 44.77 15.28
CA GLU A 209 -3.60 44.03 14.89
C GLU A 209 -3.76 42.61 14.32
N SER A 210 -3.56 42.52 13.00
CA SER A 210 -3.20 41.28 12.30
C SER A 210 -1.77 40.89 12.69
N ASP A 211 -1.63 39.89 13.55
CA ASP A 211 -0.34 39.31 13.91
C ASP A 211 0.24 38.51 12.73
N GLU A 212 1.52 38.69 12.41
CA GLU A 212 2.27 37.92 11.40
C GLU A 212 2.16 36.39 11.64
N ASP A 213 1.99 35.97 12.90
CA ASP A 213 1.80 34.55 13.30
C ASP A 213 0.52 33.89 12.73
N ASP A 214 -0.49 34.63 12.28
CA ASP A 214 -1.71 34.03 11.71
C ASP A 214 -1.60 33.69 10.23
N GLU A 215 -0.78 34.42 9.47
CA GLU A 215 -0.53 34.11 8.05
C GLU A 215 0.24 32.78 7.91
N ASP A 216 1.14 32.50 8.85
CA ASP A 216 1.87 31.23 8.95
C ASP A 216 0.94 30.05 9.30
N ASP A 217 0.03 30.22 10.27
CA ASP A 217 -0.91 29.19 10.69
C ASP A 217 -1.98 28.89 9.59
N ASP A 218 -2.46 29.90 8.86
CA ASP A 218 -3.37 29.71 7.71
C ASP A 218 -2.69 28.94 6.57
N THR A 219 -1.41 29.22 6.31
CA THR A 219 -0.61 28.49 5.32
C THR A 219 -0.40 27.04 5.73
N GLU A 220 -0.09 26.78 7.01
CA GLU A 220 0.10 25.42 7.52
C GLU A 220 -1.19 24.60 7.63
N LEU A 221 -2.36 25.26 7.70
CA LEU A 221 -3.68 24.62 7.64
C LEU A 221 -4.23 24.49 6.21
N HIS A 222 -3.47 24.89 5.19
CA HIS A 222 -3.84 24.65 3.80
C HIS A 222 -4.03 23.13 3.55
N PRO A 223 -5.10 22.70 2.85
CA PRO A 223 -5.40 21.27 2.65
C PRO A 223 -4.24 20.46 2.07
N ASP A 224 -3.49 21.02 1.11
CA ASP A 224 -2.34 20.35 0.50
C ASP A 224 -1.17 20.19 1.48
N VAL A 225 -0.92 21.20 2.33
CA VAL A 225 0.14 21.14 3.35
C VAL A 225 -0.22 20.10 4.41
N ILE A 226 -1.48 20.08 4.85
CA ILE A 226 -2.00 19.04 5.75
C ILE A 226 -1.81 17.65 5.11
N TYR A 227 -2.19 17.49 3.84
CA TYR A 227 -2.07 16.22 3.14
C TYR A 227 -0.62 15.76 3.03
N LEU A 228 0.31 16.65 2.67
CA LEU A 228 1.74 16.37 2.63
C LEU A 228 2.28 15.95 4.00
N ARG A 229 1.92 16.66 5.09
CA ARG A 229 2.32 16.28 6.45
C ARG A 229 1.80 14.90 6.84
N ARG A 230 0.57 14.55 6.44
CA ARG A 230 0.01 13.21 6.67
C ARG A 230 0.73 12.14 5.83
N LEU A 231 1.11 12.46 4.58
CA LEU A 231 1.91 11.57 3.73
C LEU A 231 3.30 11.31 4.34
N GLU A 232 3.98 12.35 4.84
CA GLU A 232 5.27 12.22 5.54
C GLU A 232 5.17 11.35 6.80
N ALA A 233 4.02 11.37 7.49
CA ALA A 233 3.73 10.49 8.61
C ALA A 233 3.38 9.05 8.20
N GLY A 234 3.22 8.78 6.90
CA GLY A 234 2.95 7.45 6.35
C GLY A 234 1.48 7.15 6.06
N LEU A 235 0.65 8.17 5.79
CA LEU A 235 -0.75 7.99 5.38
C LEU A 235 -0.90 7.01 4.21
N PHE A 236 -0.02 7.07 3.21
CA PHE A 236 -0.06 6.16 2.07
C PHE A 236 0.06 4.69 2.51
N THR A 237 0.96 4.38 3.44
CA THR A 237 1.15 3.03 3.96
C THR A 237 -0.10 2.53 4.70
N VAL A 238 -0.71 3.38 5.53
CA VAL A 238 -1.98 3.08 6.20
C VAL A 238 -3.06 2.75 5.17
N GLN A 239 -3.22 3.58 4.14
CA GLN A 239 -4.19 3.37 3.07
C GLN A 239 -3.94 2.07 2.31
N MET A 240 -2.69 1.73 1.98
CA MET A 240 -2.36 0.46 1.32
C MET A 240 -2.73 -0.74 2.20
N VAL A 241 -2.41 -0.67 3.50
CA VAL A 241 -2.78 -1.71 4.46
C VAL A 241 -4.30 -1.84 4.60
N ASP A 242 -5.03 -0.73 4.67
CA ASP A 242 -6.50 -0.74 4.77
C ASP A 242 -7.18 -1.29 3.53
N LEU A 243 -6.65 -1.00 2.34
CA LEU A 243 -7.09 -1.64 1.11
C LEU A 243 -6.91 -3.16 1.17
N VAL A 244 -5.77 -3.65 1.68
CA VAL A 244 -5.52 -5.09 1.84
C VAL A 244 -6.50 -5.70 2.85
N ILE A 245 -6.67 -5.08 4.02
CA ILE A 245 -7.61 -5.54 5.05
C ILE A 245 -9.03 -5.60 4.50
N ALA A 246 -9.48 -4.54 3.81
CA ALA A 246 -10.80 -4.48 3.22
C ALA A 246 -11.00 -5.58 2.17
N GLN A 247 -10.01 -5.81 1.30
CA GLN A 247 -10.07 -6.90 0.31
C GLN A 247 -10.19 -8.27 1.01
N LEU A 248 -9.32 -8.55 1.97
CA LEU A 248 -9.32 -9.79 2.75
C LEU A 248 -10.66 -10.05 3.45
N CYS A 249 -11.18 -9.07 4.17
CA CYS A 249 -12.47 -9.18 4.87
C CYS A 249 -13.65 -9.41 3.93
N THR A 250 -13.57 -8.92 2.68
CA THR A 250 -14.62 -9.18 1.69
C THR A 250 -14.50 -10.52 0.98
N LEU A 251 -13.33 -11.15 1.06
CA LEU A 251 -13.06 -12.45 0.45
C LEU A 251 -13.39 -13.62 1.38
N ASP A 252 -13.11 -13.49 2.68
CA ASP A 252 -13.29 -14.56 3.65
C ASP A 252 -13.88 -14.09 4.99
N THR A 253 -14.90 -14.79 5.48
CA THR A 253 -15.61 -14.44 6.72
C THR A 253 -14.80 -14.74 7.98
N SER A 254 -13.98 -15.80 7.99
CA SER A 254 -13.12 -16.12 9.14
C SER A 254 -12.05 -15.04 9.34
N VAL A 255 -11.49 -14.55 8.22
CA VAL A 255 -10.56 -13.42 8.22
C VAL A 255 -11.24 -12.14 8.73
N GLN A 256 -12.46 -11.84 8.28
CA GLN A 256 -13.23 -10.70 8.78
C GLN A 256 -13.46 -10.77 10.30
N GLN A 257 -13.82 -11.94 10.83
CA GLN A 257 -14.06 -12.15 12.26
C GLN A 257 -12.77 -11.94 13.08
N HIS A 258 -11.65 -12.45 12.57
CA HIS A 258 -10.34 -12.27 13.20
C HIS A 258 -9.91 -10.80 13.24
N VAL A 259 -10.03 -10.08 12.11
CA VAL A 259 -9.79 -8.62 12.04
C VAL A 259 -10.68 -7.87 13.03
N SER A 260 -11.97 -8.18 13.06
CA SER A 260 -12.91 -7.57 14.00
C SER A 260 -12.51 -7.78 15.45
N MET A 261 -12.05 -8.98 15.79
CA MET A 261 -11.61 -9.33 17.14
C MET A 261 -10.40 -8.51 17.57
N ILE A 262 -9.41 -8.36 16.69
CA ILE A 262 -8.16 -7.65 16.99
C ILE A 262 -8.38 -6.14 17.08
N LEU A 263 -9.08 -5.55 16.11
CA LEU A 263 -9.35 -4.10 16.12
C LEU A 263 -10.11 -3.66 17.39
N ARG A 264 -11.04 -4.50 17.87
CA ARG A 264 -11.75 -4.21 19.13
C ARG A 264 -10.83 -4.13 20.35
N ARG A 265 -9.68 -4.83 20.35
CA ARG A 265 -8.70 -4.75 21.45
C ARG A 265 -7.99 -3.40 21.49
N SER A 266 -7.82 -2.74 20.34
CA SER A 266 -7.25 -1.39 20.24
C SER A 266 -8.31 -0.29 20.22
N GLY A 267 -9.57 -0.60 20.55
CA GLY A 267 -10.66 0.37 20.60
C GLY A 267 -11.17 0.82 19.23
N ARG A 268 -10.87 0.04 18.18
CA ARG A 268 -11.19 0.33 16.78
C ARG A 268 -12.15 -0.68 16.20
N SER A 269 -12.61 -0.41 14.98
CA SER A 269 -13.50 -1.31 14.26
C SER A 269 -13.25 -1.31 12.76
N ILE A 270 -13.94 -2.22 12.06
CA ILE A 270 -13.87 -2.30 10.59
C ILE A 270 -14.49 -1.04 9.95
N GLU A 271 -15.35 -0.32 10.67
CA GLU A 271 -15.86 0.98 10.23
C GLU A 271 -14.74 2.00 10.02
N ASP A 272 -13.69 2.00 10.86
CA ASP A 272 -12.52 2.88 10.68
C ASP A 272 -11.83 2.58 9.33
N VAL A 273 -11.60 1.30 9.04
CA VAL A 273 -11.04 0.85 7.76
C VAL A 273 -11.93 1.28 6.59
N CYS A 274 -13.25 1.25 6.75
CA CYS A 274 -14.18 1.71 5.70
C CYS A 274 -14.05 3.21 5.44
N VAL A 275 -13.87 4.01 6.49
CA VAL A 275 -13.65 5.47 6.39
C VAL A 275 -12.34 5.74 5.67
N ASP A 276 -11.25 5.09 6.10
CA ASP A 276 -9.91 5.27 5.53
C ASP A 276 -9.89 4.91 4.02
N VAL A 277 -10.54 3.81 3.62
CA VAL A 277 -10.66 3.41 2.20
C VAL A 277 -11.55 4.38 1.40
N ALA A 278 -12.59 4.95 2.00
CA ALA A 278 -13.43 5.94 1.33
C ALA A 278 -12.70 7.28 1.17
N GLU A 279 -11.91 7.69 2.16
CA GLU A 279 -11.02 8.85 2.09
C GLU A 279 -9.99 8.68 0.99
N TYR A 280 -9.28 7.54 0.94
CA TYR A 280 -8.37 7.19 -0.15
C TYR A 280 -9.05 7.33 -1.51
N ALA A 281 -10.26 6.76 -1.67
CA ALA A 281 -11.01 6.86 -2.92
C ALA A 281 -11.38 8.31 -3.29
N SER A 282 -11.53 9.18 -2.30
CA SER A 282 -11.92 10.58 -2.52
C SER A 282 -10.72 11.45 -2.91
N ALA A 283 -9.52 11.08 -2.46
CA ALA A 283 -8.25 11.67 -2.86
C ALA A 283 -7.77 11.24 -4.26
N ILE A 284 -8.31 10.15 -4.83
CA ILE A 284 -8.00 9.76 -6.21
C ILE A 284 -8.75 10.67 -7.20
N GLY A 285 -8.03 11.53 -7.93
CA GLY A 285 -8.63 12.33 -8.99
C GLY A 285 -7.91 13.59 -9.42
N ASP A 286 -6.90 14.06 -8.68
CA ASP A 286 -6.31 15.39 -8.88
C ASP A 286 -5.01 15.37 -9.70
N GLU A 287 -4.89 14.47 -10.68
CA GLU A 287 -3.74 14.43 -11.58
C GLU A 287 -4.08 15.14 -12.90
N GLU A 288 -3.67 16.40 -13.02
CA GLU A 288 -3.42 17.04 -14.32
C GLU A 288 -1.95 16.82 -14.69
N THR A 289 -1.69 15.93 -15.64
CA THR A 289 -0.33 15.59 -16.06
C THR A 289 0.32 16.63 -16.97
N GLY A 290 -0.40 17.72 -17.29
CA GLY A 290 0.09 18.81 -18.15
C GLY A 290 0.48 18.36 -19.57
N GLY A 291 -0.01 17.19 -19.99
CA GLY A 291 0.40 16.48 -21.19
C GLY A 291 -0.63 16.55 -22.33
N ASP A 292 -0.46 15.67 -23.31
CA ASP A 292 -1.40 15.54 -24.43
C ASP A 292 -2.82 15.20 -23.92
N ALA A 293 -3.83 15.85 -24.49
CA ALA A 293 -5.22 15.71 -24.03
C ALA A 293 -5.74 14.26 -24.03
N GLU A 294 -5.23 13.41 -24.93
CA GLU A 294 -5.57 11.98 -24.99
C GLU A 294 -4.92 11.18 -23.83
N VAL A 295 -3.67 11.51 -23.47
CA VAL A 295 -2.96 10.89 -22.35
C VAL A 295 -3.62 11.27 -21.04
N ASP A 296 -3.97 12.54 -20.88
CA ASP A 296 -4.68 13.08 -19.72
C ASP A 296 -6.09 12.46 -19.59
N LEU A 297 -6.80 12.25 -20.71
CA LEU A 297 -8.09 11.57 -20.71
C LEU A 297 -7.97 10.12 -20.22
N LEU A 298 -7.02 9.35 -20.77
CA LEU A 298 -6.79 7.97 -20.34
C LEU A 298 -6.32 7.90 -18.87
N ALA A 299 -5.53 8.87 -18.40
CA ALA A 299 -5.14 8.97 -17.00
C ALA A 299 -6.35 9.21 -16.09
N ARG A 300 -7.22 10.16 -16.45
CA ARG A 300 -8.47 10.44 -15.74
C ARG A 300 -9.39 9.21 -15.70
N GLU A 301 -9.54 8.48 -16.80
CA GLU A 301 -10.34 7.25 -16.84
C GLU A 301 -9.80 6.18 -15.88
N ARG A 302 -8.47 5.99 -15.83
CA ARG A 302 -7.83 5.04 -14.90
C ARG A 302 -8.07 5.45 -13.44
N SER A 303 -7.87 6.72 -13.12
CA SER A 303 -8.11 7.26 -11.76
C SER A 303 -9.57 7.14 -11.35
N GLN A 304 -10.51 7.44 -12.26
CA GLN A 304 -11.95 7.24 -12.00
C GLN A 304 -12.31 5.77 -11.78
N GLN A 305 -11.71 4.86 -12.56
CA GLN A 305 -11.93 3.42 -12.38
C GLN A 305 -11.43 2.96 -11.01
N GLU A 306 -10.27 3.44 -10.58
CA GLU A 306 -9.71 3.09 -9.27
C GLU A 306 -10.55 3.64 -8.12
N ARG A 307 -10.93 4.92 -8.21
CA ARG A 307 -11.88 5.54 -7.28
C ARG A 307 -13.17 4.73 -7.16
N ALA A 308 -13.75 4.31 -8.27
CA ALA A 308 -14.97 3.51 -8.28
C ALA A 308 -14.76 2.12 -7.62
N ARG A 309 -13.60 1.49 -7.84
CA ARG A 309 -13.25 0.21 -7.20
C ARG A 309 -13.10 0.35 -5.68
N ALA A 310 -12.37 1.35 -5.21
CA ALA A 310 -12.17 1.61 -3.78
C ALA A 310 -13.51 1.94 -3.07
N LEU A 311 -14.36 2.79 -3.66
CA LEU A 311 -15.69 3.07 -3.11
C LEU A 311 -16.59 1.83 -3.07
N LYS A 312 -16.54 0.99 -4.11
CA LYS A 312 -17.29 -0.28 -4.15
C LYS A 312 -16.82 -1.23 -3.05
N LEU A 313 -15.51 -1.29 -2.81
CA LEU A 313 -14.91 -2.09 -1.74
C LEU A 313 -15.37 -1.62 -0.37
N ALA A 314 -15.25 -0.33 -0.06
CA ALA A 314 -15.70 0.25 1.21
C ALA A 314 -17.20 -0.03 1.45
N ARG A 315 -18.05 0.15 0.43
CA ARG A 315 -19.48 -0.16 0.52
C ARG A 315 -19.75 -1.64 0.77
N ARG A 316 -18.99 -2.55 0.16
CA ARG A 316 -19.13 -3.99 0.36
C ARG A 316 -18.74 -4.37 1.79
N LEU A 317 -17.62 -3.86 2.28
CA LEU A 317 -17.14 -4.08 3.64
C LEU A 317 -18.15 -3.58 4.69
N ALA A 318 -18.66 -2.36 4.52
CA ALA A 318 -19.68 -1.78 5.41
C ALA A 318 -20.98 -2.61 5.45
N ARG A 319 -21.39 -3.23 4.33
CA ARG A 319 -22.56 -4.12 4.30
C ARG A 319 -22.32 -5.42 5.06
N LEU A 320 -21.12 -6.00 4.98
CA LEU A 320 -20.76 -7.21 5.71
C LEU A 320 -20.77 -6.97 7.22
N CYS A 321 -20.26 -5.82 7.68
CA CYS A 321 -20.28 -5.46 9.10
C CYS A 321 -21.71 -5.32 9.65
N LYS A 322 -22.61 -4.69 8.87
CA LYS A 322 -24.03 -4.57 9.24
C LYS A 322 -24.78 -5.90 9.24
N ALA A 323 -24.36 -6.86 8.42
CA ALA A 323 -24.96 -8.19 8.39
C ALA A 323 -24.51 -9.05 9.57
N ASP A 324 -23.27 -8.89 10.01
CA ASP A 324 -22.71 -9.64 11.16
C ASP A 324 -23.29 -9.14 12.49
N GLY A 325 -23.48 -7.81 12.64
CA GLY A 325 -24.15 -7.22 13.81
C GLY A 325 -25.64 -7.56 13.96
N LYS A 326 -26.24 -8.23 12.95
CA LYS A 326 -27.64 -8.73 13.00
C LYS A 326 -27.74 -10.22 13.30
N ARG A 327 -26.63 -10.97 13.38
CA ARG A 327 -26.69 -12.38 13.78
C ARG A 327 -26.92 -12.44 15.30
N PRO A 328 -28.02 -13.06 15.78
CA PRO A 328 -28.16 -13.29 17.20
C PRO A 328 -26.99 -14.14 17.69
N SER A 329 -26.38 -13.75 18.80
CA SER A 329 -25.36 -14.55 19.48
C SER A 329 -25.94 -15.93 19.77
N THR A 330 -25.48 -16.94 19.03
CA THR A 330 -25.76 -18.34 19.34
C THR A 330 -24.94 -18.74 20.57
N SER A 331 -25.27 -18.16 21.72
CA SER A 331 -24.76 -18.56 23.04
C SER A 331 -25.85 -18.58 24.11
N GLU A 332 -27.13 -18.44 23.75
CA GLU A 332 -28.27 -18.51 24.68
C GLU A 332 -29.29 -19.62 24.36
N VAL A 333 -28.93 -20.63 23.56
CA VAL A 333 -29.79 -21.81 23.35
C VAL A 333 -29.00 -23.10 23.58
N ALA A 334 -28.49 -23.26 24.81
CA ALA A 334 -28.12 -24.55 25.38
C ALA A 334 -27.89 -24.40 26.89
N SER A 335 -28.97 -24.27 27.66
CA SER A 335 -29.03 -24.62 29.09
C SER A 335 -30.45 -24.98 29.45
#